data_AF-A0A9Q4D337-F1
#
_entry.id   AF-A0A9Q4D337-F1
#
_cell.length_a   1.000
_cell.length_b   1.000
_cell.length_c   1.000
_cell.angle_alpha   90.00
_cell.angle_beta   90.00
_cell.angle_gamma   90.00
#
_symmetry.space_group_name_H-M   'P 1'
#
loop_
_entity.id
_entity.type
_entity.pdbx_description
1 polymer ?
#
loop_
_entity_poly.entity_id
_entity_poly.type
_entity_poly.pdbx_seq_one_letter_code
_entity_poly.pdbx_strand_id
1 'polypeptide(L)'
;MSGNLVARSVHDLSAAAWFGGSLMGAVGLNGATAQAKDPTERTRLSSLGWKRWAPVQTAAFAAHLGTWAPILWENKGRYVAQQGVMRWTWVKAGVTVAGAAVTLYSGMLGRKVDELSQQGAQGATEPSPTASPELQEAQERLRLLQWTIPAFAGAVIVLGAHHGELQRARNLRPKRLDNVKAVARLVPMKGPAGVVKSLLTS
;
A
#
# COMPACT_ATOMS: atom_id res chain seq x y z
N MET A 1 15.53 -21.90 2.66
CA MET A 1 14.94 -20.54 2.58
C MET A 1 15.10 -20.05 1.15
N SER A 2 14.04 -20.01 0.37
CA SER A 2 14.04 -19.26 -0.90
C SER A 2 12.84 -18.33 -0.83
N GLY A 3 13.03 -17.24 -0.07
CA GLY A 3 12.04 -16.17 -0.08
C GLY A 3 11.95 -15.61 -1.49
N ASN A 4 10.76 -15.31 -2.00
CA ASN A 4 10.62 -14.64 -3.29
C ASN A 4 11.06 -13.17 -3.14
N LEU A 5 12.38 -12.96 -3.05
CA LEU A 5 13.00 -11.65 -2.84
C LEU A 5 12.53 -10.67 -3.91
N VAL A 6 12.47 -11.10 -5.17
CA VAL A 6 12.01 -10.24 -6.28
C VAL A 6 10.56 -9.80 -6.05
N ALA A 7 9.63 -10.72 -5.77
CA ALA A 7 8.23 -10.33 -5.53
C ALA A 7 8.10 -9.43 -4.29
N ARG A 8 8.85 -9.69 -3.22
CA ARG A 8 8.85 -8.84 -2.01
C ARG A 8 9.41 -7.45 -2.30
N SER A 9 10.53 -7.35 -3.01
CA SER A 9 11.11 -6.07 -3.39
C SER A 9 10.16 -5.26 -4.27
N VAL A 10 9.51 -5.89 -5.26
CA VAL A 10 8.50 -5.21 -6.09
C VAL A 10 7.31 -4.76 -5.23
N HIS A 11 6.85 -5.60 -4.31
CA HIS A 11 5.75 -5.28 -3.39
C HIS A 11 6.08 -4.07 -2.49
N ASP A 12 7.30 -4.03 -1.96
CA ASP A 12 7.75 -2.98 -1.04
C ASP A 12 8.07 -1.67 -1.77
N LEU A 13 8.77 -1.73 -2.91
CA LEU A 13 9.08 -0.55 -3.73
C LEU A 13 7.81 0.10 -4.30
N SER A 14 6.82 -0.68 -4.71
CA SER A 14 5.54 -0.14 -5.18
C SER A 14 4.74 0.54 -4.06
N ALA A 15 4.72 -0.03 -2.86
CA ALA A 15 4.12 0.62 -1.69
C ALA A 15 4.87 1.91 -1.30
N ALA A 16 6.21 1.89 -1.36
CA ALA A 16 7.04 3.06 -1.13
C ALA A 16 6.82 4.16 -2.17
N ALA A 17 6.68 3.81 -3.45
CA ALA A 17 6.34 4.75 -4.51
C ALA A 17 4.97 5.42 -4.25
N TRP A 18 3.97 4.64 -3.83
CA TRP A 18 2.66 5.19 -3.47
C TRP A 18 2.72 6.12 -2.26
N PHE A 19 3.40 5.71 -1.20
CA PHE A 19 3.57 6.54 0.02
C PHE A 19 4.38 7.81 -0.26
N GLY A 20 5.59 7.67 -0.79
CA GLY A 20 6.50 8.78 -1.05
C GLY A 20 5.97 9.72 -2.13
N GLY A 21 5.39 9.19 -3.20
CA GLY A 21 4.80 9.99 -4.28
C GLY A 21 3.60 10.82 -3.81
N SER A 22 2.69 10.22 -3.03
CA SER A 22 1.56 10.96 -2.48
C SER A 22 1.97 12.03 -1.46
N LEU A 23 2.93 11.71 -0.58
CA LEU A 23 3.46 12.67 0.39
C LEU A 23 4.22 13.82 -0.28
N MET A 24 5.10 13.52 -1.25
CA MET A 24 5.80 14.54 -2.04
C MET A 24 4.80 15.39 -2.85
N GLY A 25 3.73 14.77 -3.34
CA GLY A 25 2.66 15.48 -4.02
C GLY A 25 1.93 16.48 -3.12
N ALA A 26 1.57 16.08 -1.90
CA ALA A 26 0.89 16.94 -0.94
C ALA A 26 1.81 18.06 -0.41
N VAL A 27 3.06 17.73 -0.06
CA VAL A 27 3.99 18.67 0.57
C VAL A 27 4.73 19.51 -0.47
N GLY A 28 5.45 18.85 -1.37
CA GLY A 28 6.35 19.50 -2.31
C GLY A 28 5.64 20.08 -3.52
N LEU A 29 4.88 19.25 -4.25
CA LEU A 29 4.20 19.69 -5.47
C LEU A 29 3.11 20.73 -5.16
N ASN A 30 2.10 20.37 -4.37
CA ASN A 30 0.99 21.27 -4.04
C ASN A 30 1.48 22.52 -3.27
N GLY A 31 2.43 22.35 -2.34
CA GLY A 31 3.01 23.46 -1.60
C GLY A 31 3.78 24.44 -2.49
N ALA A 32 4.57 23.95 -3.44
CA ALA A 32 5.30 24.81 -4.37
C ALA A 32 4.38 25.51 -5.37
N THR A 33 3.40 24.80 -5.95
CA THR A 33 2.51 25.42 -6.95
C THR A 33 1.57 26.44 -6.33
N ALA A 34 1.23 26.31 -5.04
CA ALA A 34 0.47 27.33 -4.32
C ALA A 34 1.17 28.70 -4.26
N GLN A 35 2.50 28.75 -4.44
CA GLN A 35 3.28 30.01 -4.48
C GLN A 35 3.22 30.73 -5.83
N ALA A 36 2.55 30.17 -6.85
CA ALA A 36 2.38 30.88 -8.12
C ALA A 36 1.62 32.21 -7.91
N LYS A 37 2.08 33.25 -8.61
CA LYS A 37 1.48 34.60 -8.52
C LYS A 37 0.08 34.64 -9.15
N ASP A 38 -0.07 33.98 -10.29
CA ASP A 38 -1.35 33.83 -10.96
C ASP A 38 -2.18 32.73 -10.26
N PRO A 39 -3.39 33.05 -9.74
CA PRO A 39 -4.27 32.07 -9.11
C PRO A 39 -4.65 30.89 -10.00
N THR A 40 -4.71 31.08 -11.33
CA THR A 40 -5.05 30.02 -12.30
C THR A 40 -3.88 29.04 -12.50
N GLU A 41 -2.65 29.54 -12.40
CA GLU A 41 -1.44 28.72 -12.51
C GLU A 41 -1.28 27.74 -11.34
N ARG A 42 -1.78 28.07 -10.14
CA ARG A 42 -1.63 27.23 -8.95
C ARG A 42 -2.23 25.83 -9.13
N THR A 43 -3.48 25.76 -9.59
CA THR A 43 -4.19 24.51 -9.87
C THR A 43 -3.71 23.88 -11.18
N ARG A 44 -3.47 24.69 -12.23
CA ARG A 44 -2.98 24.18 -13.52
C ARG A 44 -1.64 23.47 -13.39
N LEU A 45 -0.67 24.06 -12.69
CA LEU A 45 0.66 23.48 -12.48
C LEU A 45 0.61 22.25 -11.57
N SER A 46 -0.21 22.28 -10.50
CA SER A 46 -0.44 21.11 -9.64
C SER A 46 -0.99 19.94 -10.47
N SER A 47 -2.08 20.18 -11.22
CA SER A 47 -2.70 19.17 -12.09
C SER A 47 -1.74 18.62 -13.12
N LEU A 48 -0.89 19.46 -13.72
CA LEU A 48 0.14 19.01 -14.66
C LEU A 48 1.19 18.11 -13.97
N GLY A 49 1.61 18.45 -12.75
CA GLY A 49 2.51 17.61 -11.96
C GLY A 49 1.89 16.24 -11.65
N TRP A 50 0.64 16.21 -11.21
CA TRP A 50 -0.09 14.97 -10.93
C TRP A 50 -0.31 14.13 -12.19
N LYS A 51 -0.62 14.73 -13.34
CA LYS A 51 -0.70 14.02 -14.63
C LYS A 51 0.61 13.34 -15.01
N ARG A 52 1.76 13.97 -14.72
CA ARG A 52 3.08 13.34 -14.93
C ARG A 52 3.36 12.20 -13.96
N TRP A 53 2.86 12.29 -12.73
CA TRP A 53 3.00 11.24 -11.72
C TRP A 53 2.07 10.04 -11.96
N ALA A 54 0.87 10.26 -12.52
CA ALA A 54 -0.17 9.24 -12.63
C ALA A 54 0.25 7.94 -13.33
N PRO A 55 1.04 7.94 -14.43
CA PRO A 55 1.56 6.70 -15.02
C PRO A 55 2.47 5.91 -14.07
N VAL A 56 3.34 6.59 -13.31
CA VAL A 56 4.21 5.96 -12.32
C VAL A 56 3.39 5.35 -11.19
N GLN A 57 2.39 6.08 -10.69
CA GLN A 57 1.48 5.59 -9.66
C GLN A 57 0.68 4.36 -10.13
N THR A 58 0.20 4.38 -11.38
CA THR A 58 -0.54 3.28 -12.00
C THR A 58 0.35 2.03 -12.13
N ALA A 59 1.57 2.21 -12.62
CA ALA A 59 2.54 1.12 -12.72
C ALA A 59 2.88 0.55 -11.34
N ALA A 60 3.04 1.39 -10.33
CA ALA A 60 3.26 0.95 -8.95
C ALA A 60 2.09 0.11 -8.44
N PHE A 61 0.84 0.55 -8.60
CA PHE A 61 -0.32 -0.26 -8.18
C PHE A 61 -0.42 -1.60 -8.93
N ALA A 62 -0.22 -1.59 -10.25
CA ALA A 62 -0.26 -2.81 -11.05
C ALA A 62 0.82 -3.81 -10.60
N ALA A 63 2.05 -3.32 -10.39
CA ALA A 63 3.15 -4.12 -9.87
C ALA A 63 2.84 -4.64 -8.45
N HIS A 64 2.30 -3.80 -7.57
CA HIS A 64 1.92 -4.18 -6.21
C HIS A 64 0.92 -5.32 -6.21
N LEU A 65 -0.15 -5.22 -6.99
CA LEU A 65 -1.19 -6.25 -7.11
C LEU A 65 -0.64 -7.52 -7.79
N GLY A 66 0.22 -7.39 -8.79
CA GLY A 66 0.87 -8.51 -9.47
C GLY A 66 1.69 -9.41 -8.53
N THR A 67 2.21 -8.85 -7.44
CA THR A 67 2.96 -9.61 -6.43
C THR A 67 2.08 -10.39 -5.45
N TRP A 68 0.76 -10.17 -5.41
CA TRP A 68 -0.12 -10.84 -4.45
C TRP A 68 -0.14 -12.36 -4.65
N ALA A 69 -0.34 -12.84 -5.88
CA ALA A 69 -0.39 -14.27 -6.19
C ALA A 69 0.88 -15.03 -5.74
N PRO A 70 2.11 -14.62 -6.12
CA PRO A 70 3.32 -15.31 -5.67
C PRO A 70 3.53 -15.23 -4.16
N ILE A 71 3.20 -14.10 -3.51
CA ILE A 71 3.32 -13.96 -2.05
C ILE A 71 2.31 -14.86 -1.31
N LEU A 72 1.07 -14.92 -1.78
CA LEU A 72 0.04 -15.81 -1.22
C LEU A 72 0.46 -17.28 -1.35
N TRP A 73 0.98 -17.66 -2.52
CA TRP A 73 1.45 -19.03 -2.75
C TRP A 73 2.60 -19.43 -1.82
N GLU A 74 3.59 -18.55 -1.64
CA GLU A 74 4.73 -18.79 -0.74
C GLU A 74 4.27 -18.95 0.73
N ASN A 75 3.23 -18.22 1.14
CA ASN A 75 2.75 -18.21 2.51
C ASN A 75 1.62 -19.23 2.81
N LYS A 76 1.21 -20.06 1.85
CA LYS A 76 0.06 -20.98 2.00
C LYS A 76 0.13 -21.86 3.25
N GLY A 77 1.31 -22.41 3.56
CA GLY A 77 1.53 -23.22 4.75
C GLY A 77 1.36 -22.43 6.05
N ARG A 78 1.81 -21.17 6.07
CA ARG A 78 1.69 -20.27 7.23
C ARG A 78 0.25 -19.87 7.49
N TYR A 79 -0.57 -19.69 6.45
CA TYR A 79 -1.99 -19.38 6.62
C TYR A 79 -2.73 -20.50 7.35
N VAL A 80 -2.36 -21.76 7.08
CA VAL A 80 -2.92 -22.93 7.76
C VAL A 80 -2.32 -23.09 9.15
N ALA A 81 -0.99 -23.02 9.28
CA ALA A 81 -0.28 -23.45 10.48
C ALA A 81 -0.07 -22.37 11.55
N GLN A 82 -0.11 -21.08 11.20
CA GLN A 82 0.29 -19.99 12.11
C GLN A 82 -0.89 -19.08 12.49
N GLN A 83 -1.03 -18.79 13.78
CA GLN A 83 -2.07 -17.88 14.28
C GLN A 83 -1.84 -16.45 13.78
N GLY A 84 -2.93 -15.75 13.48
CA GLY A 84 -2.92 -14.32 13.13
C GLY A 84 -2.48 -13.98 11.70
N VAL A 85 -1.69 -14.83 11.01
CA VAL A 85 -1.18 -14.51 9.66
C VAL A 85 -2.31 -14.24 8.67
N MET A 86 -3.30 -15.14 8.58
CA MET A 86 -4.45 -14.95 7.68
C MET A 86 -5.25 -13.68 7.99
N ARG A 87 -5.52 -13.41 9.28
CA ARG A 87 -6.25 -12.20 9.72
C ARG A 87 -5.53 -10.94 9.27
N TRP A 88 -4.23 -10.84 9.54
CA TRP A 88 -3.45 -9.67 9.16
C TRP A 88 -3.24 -9.54 7.65
N THR A 89 -3.24 -10.66 6.91
CA THR A 89 -3.27 -10.62 5.44
C THR A 89 -4.55 -9.98 4.92
N TRP A 90 -5.72 -10.35 5.46
CA TRP A 90 -7.00 -9.72 5.08
C TRP A 90 -7.10 -8.26 5.50
N VAL A 91 -6.62 -7.91 6.70
CA VAL A 91 -6.55 -6.50 7.14
C VAL A 91 -5.70 -5.68 6.16
N LYS A 92 -4.50 -6.16 5.81
CA LYS A 92 -3.64 -5.48 4.84
C LYS A 92 -4.32 -5.34 3.48
N ALA A 93 -4.89 -6.42 2.95
CA ALA A 93 -5.59 -6.39 1.67
C ALA A 93 -6.75 -5.38 1.67
N GLY A 94 -7.56 -5.34 2.73
CA GLY A 94 -8.66 -4.39 2.88
C GLY A 94 -8.17 -2.94 2.92
N VAL A 95 -7.13 -2.66 3.71
CA VAL A 95 -6.51 -1.32 3.78
C VAL A 95 -5.93 -0.91 2.42
N THR A 96 -5.27 -1.82 1.70
CA THR A 96 -4.72 -1.56 0.37
C THR A 96 -5.82 -1.23 -0.63
N VAL A 97 -6.90 -2.02 -0.70
CA VAL A 97 -8.01 -1.77 -1.63
C VAL A 97 -8.74 -0.47 -1.30
N ALA A 98 -9.01 -0.20 -0.01
CA ALA A 98 -9.64 1.04 0.42
C ALA A 98 -8.79 2.26 0.04
N GLY A 99 -7.48 2.22 0.30
CA GLY A 99 -6.57 3.31 -0.08
C GLY A 99 -6.45 3.48 -1.60
N ALA A 100 -6.47 2.39 -2.38
CA ALA A 100 -6.49 2.46 -3.84
C ALA A 100 -7.76 3.13 -4.36
N ALA A 101 -8.93 2.80 -3.80
CA ALA A 101 -10.20 3.44 -4.14
C ALA A 101 -10.20 4.94 -3.80
N VAL A 102 -9.67 5.30 -2.63
CA VAL A 102 -9.47 6.71 -2.23
C VAL A 102 -8.55 7.45 -3.21
N THR A 103 -7.47 6.80 -3.66
CA THR A 103 -6.52 7.37 -4.63
C THR A 103 -7.19 7.59 -6.00
N LEU A 104 -7.98 6.62 -6.47
CA LEU A 104 -8.75 6.74 -7.71
C LEU A 104 -9.76 7.89 -7.62
N TYR A 105 -10.48 7.98 -6.50
CA TYR A 105 -11.44 9.05 -6.25
C TYR A 105 -10.77 10.44 -6.26
N SER A 106 -9.60 10.57 -5.63
CA SER A 106 -8.78 11.78 -5.69
C SER A 106 -8.37 12.12 -7.12
N GLY A 107 -8.04 11.14 -7.95
CA GLY A 107 -7.72 11.37 -9.37
C GLY A 107 -8.89 11.96 -10.16
N MET A 108 -10.12 11.49 -9.91
CA MET A 108 -11.33 12.05 -10.55
C MET A 108 -11.59 13.49 -10.12
N LEU A 109 -11.42 13.80 -8.83
CA LEU A 109 -11.51 15.18 -8.34
C LEU A 109 -10.41 16.07 -8.91
N GLY A 110 -9.17 15.57 -9.02
CA GLY A 110 -8.06 16.29 -9.62
C GLY A 110 -8.31 16.64 -11.09
N ARG A 111 -8.93 15.74 -11.85
CA ARG A 111 -9.39 16.01 -13.22
C ARG A 111 -10.43 17.13 -13.27
N LYS A 112 -11.36 17.13 -12.33
CA LYS A 112 -12.37 18.19 -12.22
C LYS A 112 -11.76 19.55 -11.90
N VAL A 113 -10.78 19.60 -11.01
CA VAL A 113 -10.01 20.82 -10.71
C VAL A 113 -9.22 21.31 -11.93
N ASP A 114 -8.64 20.39 -12.72
CA ASP A 114 -7.94 20.71 -13.96
C ASP A 114 -8.88 21.35 -15.01
N GLU A 115 -10.05 20.76 -15.23
CA GLU A 115 -11.08 21.26 -16.16
C GLU A 115 -11.58 22.66 -15.77
N LEU A 116 -11.64 22.96 -14.47
CA LEU A 116 -12.09 24.25 -13.94
C LEU A 116 -10.95 25.22 -13.55
N SER A 117 -9.70 24.89 -13.88
CA SER A 117 -8.50 25.62 -13.41
C SER A 117 -8.49 27.12 -13.73
N GLN A 118 -9.15 27.54 -14.80
CA GLN A 118 -9.26 28.95 -15.23
C GLN A 118 -10.02 29.84 -14.23
N GLN A 119 -10.77 29.26 -13.30
CA GLN A 119 -11.46 30.02 -12.25
C GLN A 119 -10.51 30.48 -11.12
N GLY A 120 -9.29 29.93 -11.08
CA GLY A 120 -8.27 30.26 -10.11
C GLY A 120 -8.52 29.69 -8.72
N ALA A 121 -7.48 29.66 -7.89
CA ALA A 121 -7.54 29.15 -6.53
C ALA A 121 -6.59 29.89 -5.57
N GLN A 122 -6.83 29.75 -4.27
CA GLN A 122 -5.88 30.23 -3.26
C GLN A 122 -4.63 29.34 -3.18
N GLY A 123 -4.80 28.04 -3.40
CA GLY A 123 -3.73 27.04 -3.43
C GLY A 123 -4.04 25.91 -4.40
N ALA A 124 -3.28 24.81 -4.31
CA ALA A 124 -3.58 23.62 -5.11
C ALA A 124 -4.92 22.97 -4.69
N THR A 125 -5.19 22.94 -3.38
CA THR A 125 -6.39 22.35 -2.78
C THR A 125 -7.23 23.36 -1.99
N GLU A 126 -6.80 24.61 -1.93
CA GLU A 126 -7.47 25.69 -1.22
C GLU A 126 -8.27 26.52 -2.22
N PRO A 127 -9.60 26.53 -2.13
CA PRO A 127 -10.44 27.18 -3.13
C PRO A 127 -10.40 28.70 -3.06
N SER A 128 -10.70 29.34 -4.20
CA SER A 128 -11.04 30.76 -4.22
C SER A 128 -12.49 30.96 -3.77
N PRO A 129 -12.81 32.00 -2.97
CA PRO A 129 -14.20 32.35 -2.64
C PRO A 129 -15.05 32.72 -3.86
N THR A 130 -14.41 33.11 -4.96
CA THR A 130 -15.06 33.50 -6.21
C THR A 130 -15.18 32.34 -7.22
N ALA A 131 -14.64 31.17 -6.91
CA ALA A 131 -14.76 29.98 -7.76
C ALA A 131 -16.19 29.42 -7.73
N SER A 132 -16.56 28.61 -8.72
CA SER A 132 -17.85 27.92 -8.72
C SER A 132 -17.94 26.95 -7.53
N PRO A 133 -19.15 26.71 -6.97
CA PRO A 133 -19.32 25.74 -5.88
C PRO A 133 -18.74 24.36 -6.21
N GLU A 134 -18.82 23.99 -7.48
CA GLU A 134 -18.30 22.76 -8.03
C GLU A 134 -16.77 22.63 -7.92
N LEU A 135 -16.03 23.71 -8.21
CA LEU A 135 -14.58 23.74 -8.02
C LEU A 135 -14.22 23.77 -6.53
N GLN A 136 -14.94 24.56 -5.74
CA GLN A 136 -14.71 24.66 -4.30
C GLN A 136 -14.82 23.29 -3.62
N GLU A 137 -15.91 22.57 -3.86
CA GLU A 137 -16.14 21.25 -3.30
C GLU A 137 -15.05 20.24 -3.71
N ALA A 138 -14.62 20.26 -4.98
CA ALA A 138 -13.57 19.37 -5.45
C ALA A 138 -12.23 19.63 -4.75
N GLN A 139 -11.86 20.90 -4.59
CA GLN A 139 -10.63 21.30 -3.90
C GLN A 139 -10.67 20.97 -2.40
N GLU A 140 -11.80 21.22 -1.71
CA GLU A 140 -11.97 20.89 -0.29
C GLU A 140 -11.84 19.39 -0.03
N ARG A 141 -12.46 18.56 -0.88
CA ARG A 141 -12.31 17.10 -0.80
C ARG A 141 -10.85 16.70 -1.02
N LEU A 142 -10.17 17.25 -2.04
CA LEU A 142 -8.74 17.00 -2.27
C LEU A 142 -7.86 17.45 -1.11
N ARG A 143 -8.23 18.54 -0.41
CA ARG A 143 -7.49 19.05 0.74
C ARG A 143 -7.41 18.04 1.87
N LEU A 144 -8.45 17.23 2.05
CA LEU A 144 -8.47 16.10 2.97
C LEU A 144 -7.74 14.90 2.38
N LEU A 145 -8.06 14.53 1.13
CA LEU A 145 -7.53 13.31 0.50
C LEU A 145 -6.02 13.33 0.32
N GLN A 146 -5.40 14.50 0.13
CA GLN A 146 -3.94 14.62 0.00
C GLN A 146 -3.19 14.11 1.25
N TRP A 147 -3.85 14.07 2.42
CA TRP A 147 -3.29 13.51 3.66
C TRP A 147 -3.80 12.09 3.94
N THR A 148 -5.05 11.81 3.56
CA THR A 148 -5.63 10.47 3.70
C THR A 148 -4.86 9.43 2.88
N ILE A 149 -4.46 9.74 1.64
CA ILE A 149 -3.74 8.82 0.76
C ILE A 149 -2.39 8.37 1.36
N PRO A 150 -1.47 9.28 1.75
CA PRO A 150 -0.21 8.85 2.36
C PRO A 150 -0.43 8.13 3.69
N ALA A 151 -1.49 8.42 4.44
CA ALA A 151 -1.83 7.65 5.64
C ALA A 151 -2.18 6.17 5.30
N PHE A 152 -3.00 5.93 4.28
CA PHE A 152 -3.30 4.57 3.81
C PHE A 152 -2.04 3.86 3.29
N ALA A 153 -1.24 4.52 2.45
CA ALA A 153 -0.02 3.95 1.91
C ALA A 153 0.99 3.61 3.03
N GLY A 154 1.15 4.51 4.00
CA GLY A 154 1.97 4.29 5.19
C GLY A 154 1.46 3.12 6.03
N ALA A 155 0.14 2.99 6.22
CA ALA A 155 -0.45 1.85 6.92
C ALA A 155 -0.15 0.52 6.20
N VAL A 156 -0.17 0.49 4.87
CA VAL A 156 0.22 -0.70 4.08
C VAL A 156 1.69 -1.07 4.32
N ILE A 157 2.59 -0.08 4.39
CA ILE A 157 4.01 -0.29 4.71
C ILE A 157 4.16 -0.85 6.14
N VAL A 158 3.51 -0.25 7.13
CA VAL A 158 3.53 -0.72 8.53
C VAL A 158 3.00 -2.14 8.66
N LEU A 159 1.91 -2.48 7.96
CA LEU A 159 1.38 -3.84 7.93
C LEU A 159 2.33 -4.82 7.22
N GLY A 160 3.10 -4.36 6.24
CA GLY A 160 4.21 -5.11 5.66
C GLY A 160 5.30 -5.43 6.70
N ALA A 161 5.74 -4.43 7.47
CA ALA A 161 6.70 -4.62 8.56
C ALA A 161 6.16 -5.59 9.63
N HIS A 162 4.88 -5.48 9.98
CA HIS A 162 4.21 -6.42 10.89
C HIS A 162 4.19 -7.85 10.37
N HIS A 163 3.94 -8.07 9.07
CA HIS A 163 4.09 -9.40 8.45
C HIS A 163 5.52 -9.92 8.50
N GLY A 164 6.52 -9.03 8.46
CA GLY A 164 7.93 -9.34 8.72
C GLY A 164 8.16 -9.81 10.15
N GLU A 165 7.60 -9.12 11.15
CA GLU A 165 7.68 -9.57 12.56
C GLU A 165 7.06 -10.96 12.76
N LEU A 166 5.93 -11.25 12.12
CA LEU A 166 5.29 -12.57 12.17
C LEU A 166 6.14 -13.68 11.51
N GLN A 167 7.18 -13.35 10.74
CA GLN A 167 8.10 -14.34 10.14
C GLN A 167 9.28 -14.67 11.06
N ARG A 168 9.55 -13.87 12.09
CA ARG A 168 10.66 -14.11 13.01
C ARG A 168 10.40 -15.37 13.84
N ALA A 169 11.43 -16.21 14.00
CA ALA A 169 11.34 -17.49 14.72
C ALA A 169 10.70 -17.34 16.12
N ARG A 170 11.08 -16.29 16.87
CA ARG A 170 10.52 -15.99 18.20
C ARG A 170 9.02 -15.66 18.22
N ASN A 171 8.46 -15.25 17.08
CA ASN A 171 7.07 -14.81 16.94
C ASN A 171 6.20 -15.87 16.24
N LEU A 172 6.75 -17.05 15.94
CA LEU A 172 6.00 -18.16 15.37
C LEU A 172 5.06 -18.73 16.44
N ARG A 173 3.77 -18.40 16.31
CA ARG A 173 2.70 -18.96 17.15
C ARG A 173 1.91 -19.98 16.35
N PRO A 174 2.19 -21.28 16.48
CA PRO A 174 1.43 -22.30 15.78
C PRO A 174 -0.04 -22.24 16.21
N LYS A 175 -0.97 -22.50 15.30
CA LYS A 175 -2.35 -22.77 15.68
C LYS A 175 -2.36 -24.03 16.54
N ARG A 176 -3.12 -24.01 17.64
CA ARG A 176 -3.46 -25.24 18.37
C ARG A 176 -4.30 -26.07 17.40
N LEU A 177 -3.66 -27.03 16.76
CA LEU A 177 -4.30 -27.95 15.85
C LEU A 177 -4.63 -29.17 16.69
N ASP A 178 -5.87 -29.25 17.16
CA ASP A 178 -6.34 -30.37 17.99
C ASP A 178 -6.28 -31.73 17.24
N ASN A 179 -5.89 -31.74 15.95
CA ASN A 179 -5.66 -32.93 15.14
C ASN A 179 -4.24 -32.98 14.56
N VAL A 180 -3.34 -33.61 15.32
CA VAL A 180 -1.93 -33.91 14.98
C VAL A 180 -1.77 -34.61 13.61
N LYS A 181 -2.78 -35.36 13.16
CA LYS A 181 -2.76 -36.15 11.90
C LYS A 181 -2.80 -35.30 10.63
N ALA A 182 -3.39 -34.10 10.66
CA ALA A 182 -3.51 -33.25 9.48
C ALA A 182 -2.21 -32.50 9.15
N VAL A 183 -1.42 -32.16 10.17
CA VAL A 183 -0.14 -31.45 10.02
C VAL A 183 0.93 -32.35 9.40
N ALA A 184 0.97 -33.62 9.81
CA ALA A 184 1.94 -34.60 9.31
C ALA A 184 1.82 -34.86 7.79
N ARG A 185 0.67 -34.58 7.17
CA ARG A 185 0.47 -34.72 5.71
C ARG A 185 0.87 -33.48 4.91
N LEU A 186 0.96 -32.31 5.55
CA LEU A 186 1.18 -31.02 4.88
C LEU A 186 2.63 -30.55 4.95
N VAL A 187 3.46 -31.19 5.78
CA VAL A 187 4.90 -30.93 5.86
C VAL A 187 5.63 -32.07 5.15
N PRO A 188 6.25 -31.86 3.98
CA PRO A 188 7.19 -32.83 3.46
C PRO A 188 8.40 -32.80 4.40
N MET A 189 8.54 -33.86 5.21
CA MET A 189 9.73 -34.10 6.03
C MET A 189 10.93 -34.34 5.09
N LYS A 190 11.61 -33.27 4.67
CA LYS A 190 12.99 -33.35 4.22
C LYS A 190 13.89 -32.84 5.34
N GLY A 191 14.15 -33.72 6.30
CA GLY A 191 15.23 -33.64 7.28
C GLY A 191 15.85 -35.04 7.38
N PRO A 192 17.17 -35.15 7.59
CA PRO A 192 17.87 -36.42 7.45
C PRO A 192 17.39 -37.38 8.53
N ALA A 193 16.75 -38.47 8.09
CA ALA A 193 16.52 -39.61 8.93
C ALA A 193 17.88 -40.19 9.33
N GLY A 194 18.25 -40.09 10.62
CA GLY A 194 19.36 -40.87 11.13
C GLY A 194 20.16 -40.28 12.27
N VAL A 195 19.54 -39.84 13.38
CA VAL A 195 20.24 -39.76 14.69
C VAL A 195 19.24 -39.92 15.85
N VAL A 196 18.50 -41.03 15.95
CA VAL A 196 17.88 -41.46 17.22
C VAL A 196 17.81 -42.98 17.27
N LYS A 197 18.97 -43.64 17.35
CA LYS A 197 19.05 -45.05 17.79
C LYS A 197 20.47 -45.37 18.29
N SER A 198 20.82 -44.86 19.47
CA SER A 198 22.07 -45.23 20.17
C SER A 198 22.02 -45.04 21.70
N LEU A 199 20.84 -45.11 22.33
CA LEU A 199 20.73 -44.94 23.79
C LEU A 199 19.97 -46.08 24.49
N LEU A 200 19.92 -47.28 23.90
CA LEU A 200 19.32 -48.46 24.55
C LEU A 200 20.15 -49.75 24.45
N THR A 201 21.45 -49.67 24.19
CA THR A 201 22.37 -50.80 24.40
C THR A 201 23.77 -50.29 24.76
N SER A 202 23.98 -50.03 26.04
CA SER A 202 25.26 -50.06 26.75
C SER A 202 24.96 -50.14 28.24
#